data_AF-A0A2D6NAI0-F1
#
_entry.id   AF-A0A2D6NAI0-F1
#
_cell.length_a   1.000
_cell.length_b   1.000
_cell.length_c   1.000
_cell.angle_alpha   90.00
_cell.angle_beta   90.00
_cell.angle_gamma   90.00
#
_symmetry.space_group_name_H-M   'P 1'
#
loop_
_entity.id
_entity.type
_entity.pdbx_description
1 polymer ?
#
loop_
_entity_poly.entity_id
_entity_poly.type
_entity_poly.pdbx_seq_one_letter_code
_entity_poly.pdbx_strand_id
1 'polypeptide(L)'
;MPESDTTMPSDTARVHIVISRQLVEEVDQVAGRRRRSKFFAEAVSEKLARIRRSQLAREVAGSLADVDIPGWETRESVVEWVRASRQADDKRLQRIIDES
;
A
#
# COMPACT_ATOMS: atom_id res chain seq x y z
N MET A 1 -0.55 15.28 35.19
CA MET A 1 -1.23 15.05 33.90
C MET A 1 -1.80 16.37 33.41
N PRO A 2 -1.42 16.85 32.22
CA PRO A 2 -2.28 17.68 31.41
C PRO A 2 -2.85 16.86 30.24
N GLU A 3 -4.16 17.00 30.05
CA GLU A 3 -4.92 16.40 28.95
C GLU A 3 -4.39 16.94 27.62
N SER A 4 -3.93 16.05 26.75
CA SER A 4 -3.61 16.39 25.36
C SER A 4 -4.79 16.02 24.50
N ASP A 5 -5.65 16.99 24.25
CA ASP A 5 -6.58 16.98 23.13
C ASP A 5 -5.76 16.98 21.83
N THR A 6 -5.44 15.78 21.35
CA THR A 6 -4.78 15.59 20.04
C THR A 6 -5.85 15.70 18.97
N THR A 7 -6.35 16.91 18.75
CA THR A 7 -6.98 17.25 17.48
C THR A 7 -5.86 17.48 16.47
N MET A 8 -5.55 16.45 15.65
CA MET A 8 -4.67 16.61 14.49
C MET A 8 -5.26 17.72 13.60
N PRO A 9 -4.55 18.83 13.34
CA PRO A 9 -5.07 19.86 12.45
C PRO A 9 -5.21 19.27 11.05
N SER A 10 -6.37 19.46 10.44
CA SER A 10 -6.63 19.21 9.03
C SER A 10 -5.80 20.17 8.16
N ASP A 11 -4.51 19.89 8.04
CA ASP A 11 -3.55 20.74 7.32
C ASP A 11 -3.78 20.61 5.80
N THR A 12 -4.68 21.45 5.31
CA THR A 12 -5.09 21.48 3.90
C THR A 12 -4.32 22.59 3.19
N ALA A 13 -3.38 22.22 2.32
CA ALA A 13 -2.66 23.16 1.48
C ALA A 13 -3.42 23.45 0.16
N ARG A 14 -3.55 24.74 -0.20
CA ARG A 14 -4.12 25.15 -1.49
C ARG A 14 -3.01 25.28 -2.53
N VAL A 15 -3.13 24.54 -3.63
CA VAL A 15 -2.20 24.60 -4.76
C VAL A 15 -2.95 25.11 -5.99
N HIS A 16 -2.34 26.05 -6.72
CA HIS A 16 -2.84 26.49 -8.03
C HIS A 16 -2.20 25.63 -9.13
N ILE A 17 -3.03 24.94 -9.91
CA ILE A 17 -2.58 24.00 -10.96
C ILE A 17 -3.22 24.41 -12.28
N VAL A 18 -2.40 24.52 -13.33
CA VAL A 18 -2.86 24.77 -14.70
C VAL A 18 -3.01 23.43 -15.41
N ILE A 19 -4.20 23.15 -15.95
CA ILE A 19 -4.52 21.94 -16.71
C ILE A 19 -5.33 22.29 -17.95
N SER A 20 -5.38 21.39 -18.93
CA SER A 20 -6.15 21.61 -20.15
C SER A 20 -7.65 21.64 -19.86
N ARG A 21 -8.39 22.45 -20.63
CA ARG A 21 -9.85 22.54 -20.51
C ARG A 21 -10.51 21.18 -20.75
N GLN A 22 -10.01 20.42 -21.73
CA GLN A 22 -10.50 19.07 -22.02
C GLN A 22 -10.41 18.17 -20.78
N LEU A 23 -9.29 18.20 -20.05
CA LEU A 23 -9.13 17.37 -18.85
C LEU A 23 -10.10 17.78 -17.74
N VAL A 24 -10.39 19.09 -17.59
CA VAL A 24 -11.41 19.57 -16.65
C VAL A 24 -12.79 19.03 -17.01
N GLU A 25 -13.13 19.03 -18.30
CA GLU A 25 -14.42 18.53 -18.81
C GLU A 25 -14.55 17.01 -18.61
N GLU A 26 -13.48 16.25 -18.84
CA GLU A 26 -13.45 14.80 -18.58
C GLU A 26 -13.61 14.50 -17.07
N VAL A 27 -12.89 15.23 -16.21
CA VAL A 27 -13.01 15.10 -14.75
C VAL A 27 -14.43 15.45 -14.29
N ASP A 28 -15.06 16.45 -14.90
CA ASP A 28 -16.44 16.82 -14.59
C ASP A 28 -17.44 15.73 -14.94
N GLN A 29 -17.25 15.02 -16.06
CA GLN A 29 -18.10 13.91 -16.47
C GLN A 29 -18.00 12.73 -15.49
N VAL A 30 -16.79 12.45 -14.99
CA VAL A 30 -16.53 11.32 -14.09
C VAL A 30 -16.88 11.63 -12.63
N ALA A 31 -16.39 12.77 -12.12
CA ALA A 31 -16.45 13.11 -10.70
C ALA A 31 -17.53 14.15 -10.37
N GLY A 32 -18.04 14.88 -11.36
CA GLY A 32 -18.92 16.02 -11.16
C GLY A 32 -18.20 17.31 -10.78
N ARG A 33 -18.76 18.44 -11.19
CA ARG A 33 -18.16 19.79 -11.04
C ARG A 33 -17.74 20.17 -9.61
N ARG A 34 -18.42 19.65 -8.59
CA ARG A 34 -18.17 19.98 -7.17
C ARG A 34 -17.17 19.06 -6.48
N ARG A 35 -16.75 17.96 -7.10
CA ARG A 35 -15.83 16.99 -6.48
C ARG A 35 -14.44 16.95 -7.10
N ARG A 36 -14.07 17.96 -7.89
CA ARG A 36 -12.76 18.04 -8.56
C ARG A 36 -11.60 17.94 -7.58
N SER A 37 -11.63 18.72 -6.50
CA SER A 37 -10.55 18.71 -5.49
C SER A 37 -10.33 17.33 -4.89
N LYS A 38 -11.42 16.67 -4.49
CA LYS A 38 -11.39 15.30 -3.97
C LYS A 38 -10.84 14.32 -5.02
N PHE A 39 -11.33 14.40 -6.26
CA PHE A 39 -10.87 13.54 -7.35
C PHE A 39 -9.37 13.72 -7.61
N PHE A 40 -8.88 14.95 -7.69
CA PHE A 40 -7.45 15.21 -7.88
C PHE A 40 -6.61 14.71 -6.71
N ALA A 41 -7.06 14.92 -5.47
CA ALA A 41 -6.35 14.43 -4.29
C ALA A 41 -6.24 12.89 -4.29
N GLU A 42 -7.33 12.18 -4.60
CA GLU A 42 -7.35 10.73 -4.70
C GLU A 42 -6.45 10.23 -5.83
N ALA A 43 -6.57 10.80 -7.03
CA ALA A 43 -5.77 10.42 -8.20
C ALA A 43 -4.26 10.65 -7.98
N VAL A 44 -3.89 11.78 -7.36
CA VAL A 44 -2.49 12.08 -7.02
C VAL A 44 -1.98 11.11 -5.96
N SER A 45 -2.76 10.83 -4.92
CA SER A 45 -2.41 9.86 -3.88
C SER A 45 -2.14 8.47 -4.46
N GLU A 46 -3.04 8.00 -5.33
CA GLU A 46 -2.89 6.72 -6.02
C GLU A 46 -1.63 6.68 -6.90
N LYS A 47 -1.42 7.73 -7.70
CA LYS A 47 -0.25 7.84 -8.58
C LYS A 47 1.06 7.82 -7.78
N LEU A 48 1.12 8.57 -6.69
CA LEU A 48 2.29 8.61 -5.81
C LEU A 48 2.53 7.25 -5.15
N ALA A 49 1.48 6.57 -4.68
CA ALA A 49 1.59 5.24 -4.12
C ALA A 49 2.15 4.24 -5.16
N ARG A 50 1.68 4.31 -6.41
CA ARG A 50 2.20 3.47 -7.51
C ARG A 50 3.68 3.76 -7.81
N ILE A 51 4.07 5.03 -7.84
CA ILE A 51 5.46 5.43 -8.06
C ILE A 51 6.36 4.89 -6.95
N ARG A 52 5.98 5.09 -5.68
CA ARG A 52 6.72 4.57 -4.51
C ARG A 52 6.88 3.05 -4.57
N ARG A 53 5.80 2.31 -4.83
CA ARG A 53 5.88 0.84 -5.00
C ARG A 53 6.85 0.44 -6.11
N SER A 54 6.85 1.16 -7.23
CA SER A 54 7.74 0.87 -8.37
C SER A 54 9.21 1.21 -8.06
N GLN A 55 9.46 2.24 -7.25
CA GLN A 55 10.80 2.58 -6.77
C GLN A 55 11.31 1.51 -5.81
N LEU A 56 10.54 1.18 -4.78
CA LEU A 56 10.88 0.13 -3.82
C LEU A 56 11.13 -1.21 -4.50
N ALA A 57 10.25 -1.62 -5.42
CA ALA A 57 10.44 -2.87 -6.17
C ALA A 57 11.76 -2.91 -6.95
N ARG A 58 12.23 -1.76 -7.46
CA ARG A 58 13.55 -1.66 -8.13
C ARG A 58 14.70 -1.65 -7.13
N GLU A 59 14.55 -0.95 -6.01
CA GLU A 59 15.57 -0.87 -4.96
C GLU A 59 15.83 -2.23 -4.30
N VAL A 60 14.78 -3.04 -4.11
CA VAL A 60 14.89 -4.38 -3.50
C VAL A 60 15.08 -5.49 -4.52
N ALA A 61 15.06 -5.19 -5.82
CA ALA A 61 15.27 -6.20 -6.86
C ALA A 61 16.66 -6.82 -6.71
N GLY A 62 16.72 -8.15 -6.58
CA GLY A 62 17.97 -8.86 -6.35
C GLY A 62 18.53 -8.77 -4.92
N SER A 63 17.80 -8.18 -3.97
CA SER A 63 18.22 -8.15 -2.55
C SER A 63 18.42 -9.53 -1.92
N LEU A 64 17.87 -10.58 -2.54
CA LEU A 64 18.01 -11.98 -2.14
C LEU A 64 18.87 -12.79 -3.11
N ALA A 65 19.56 -12.16 -4.06
CA ALA A 65 20.33 -12.88 -5.09
C ALA A 65 21.50 -13.69 -4.52
N ASP A 66 22.13 -13.17 -3.45
CA ASP A 66 23.29 -13.79 -2.80
C ASP A 66 22.92 -14.51 -1.49
N VAL A 67 21.62 -14.65 -1.20
CA VAL A 67 21.14 -15.34 -0.01
C VAL A 67 20.75 -16.76 -0.40
N ASP A 68 21.41 -17.74 0.20
CA ASP A 68 20.93 -19.12 0.12
C ASP A 68 19.67 -19.24 0.98
N ILE A 69 18.53 -19.54 0.34
CA ILE A 69 17.24 -19.67 1.00
C ILE A 69 16.78 -21.12 0.85
N PRO A 70 17.06 -21.97 1.85
CA PRO A 70 16.65 -23.36 1.83
C PRO A 70 15.14 -23.49 1.65
N GLY A 71 14.72 -24.32 0.70
CA GLY A 71 13.33 -24.51 0.33
C GLY A 71 12.85 -23.63 -0.82
N TRP A 72 13.67 -22.72 -1.38
CA TRP A 72 13.30 -21.89 -2.54
C TRP A 72 14.00 -22.30 -3.85
N GLU A 73 14.69 -23.42 -3.85
CA GLU A 73 15.51 -23.92 -4.95
C GLU A 73 14.65 -24.42 -6.13
N THR A 74 13.47 -24.98 -5.84
CA THR A 74 12.52 -25.48 -6.84
C THR A 74 11.11 -25.02 -6.58
N ARG A 75 10.24 -25.14 -7.58
CA ARG A 75 8.81 -24.80 -7.42
C ARG A 75 8.16 -25.69 -6.36
N GLU A 76 8.50 -26.97 -6.36
CA GLU A 76 7.99 -27.97 -5.44
C GLU A 76 8.45 -27.67 -4.01
N SER A 77 9.72 -27.30 -3.81
CA SER A 77 10.26 -26.93 -2.50
C SER A 77 9.56 -25.68 -1.95
N VAL A 78 9.29 -24.68 -2.79
CA VAL A 78 8.53 -23.48 -2.39
C VAL A 78 7.13 -23.85 -1.93
N VAL A 79 6.45 -24.75 -2.67
CA VAL A 79 5.10 -25.20 -2.32
C VAL A 79 5.09 -25.91 -0.97
N GLU A 80 6.03 -26.83 -0.73
CA GLU A 80 6.15 -27.52 0.55
C GLU A 80 6.49 -26.55 1.69
N TRP A 81 7.41 -25.61 1.45
CA TRP A 81 7.76 -24.57 2.41
C TRP A 81 6.56 -23.69 2.80
N VAL A 82 5.75 -23.26 1.83
CA VAL A 82 4.52 -22.49 2.08
C VAL A 82 3.50 -23.31 2.86
N ARG A 83 3.32 -24.60 2.52
CA ARG A 83 2.40 -25.50 3.25
C ARG A 83 2.82 -25.67 4.70
N ALA A 84 4.09 -25.97 4.95
CA ALA A 84 4.62 -26.14 6.29
C ALA A 84 4.48 -24.85 7.12
N SER A 85 4.78 -23.69 6.51
CA SER A 85 4.65 -22.38 7.15
C SER A 85 3.21 -22.10 7.59
N ARG A 86 2.23 -22.34 6.71
CA ARG A 86 0.80 -22.17 7.04
C ARG A 86 0.35 -23.10 8.17
N GLN A 87 0.74 -24.38 8.13
CA GLN A 87 0.40 -25.33 9.18
C GLN A 87 1.01 -24.93 10.55
N ALA A 88 2.23 -24.39 10.55
CA ALA A 88 2.87 -23.91 11.76
C ALA A 88 2.15 -22.68 12.33
N ASP A 89 1.73 -21.74 11.47
CA ASP A 89 0.96 -20.57 11.86
C ASP A 89 -0.42 -20.95 12.41
N ASP A 90 -1.15 -21.87 11.75
CA ASP A 90 -2.45 -22.35 12.21
C ASP A 90 -2.36 -23.00 13.60
N LYS A 91 -1.35 -23.84 13.82
CA LYS A 91 -1.09 -24.45 15.14
C LYS A 91 -0.75 -23.41 16.20
N ARG A 92 0.01 -22.36 15.85
CA ARG A 92 0.33 -21.25 16.76
C ARG A 92 -0.93 -20.49 17.14
N LEU A 93 -1.77 -20.16 16.15
CA LEU A 93 -3.03 -19.44 16.38
C LEU A 93 -3.99 -20.26 17.25
N GLN A 94 -4.12 -21.57 16.99
CA GLN A 94 -4.96 -22.45 17.80
C GLN A 94 -4.50 -22.46 19.26
N ARG A 95 -3.20 -22.55 19.52
CA ARG A 95 -2.66 -22.50 20.89
C ARG A 95 -3.01 -21.18 21.60
N ILE A 96 -2.89 -20.04 20.91
CA ILE A 96 -3.24 -18.73 21.48
C ILE A 96 -4.74 -18.68 21.83
N ILE A 97 -5.60 -19.24 20.98
CA ILE A 97 -7.04 -19.30 21.21
C ILE A 97 -7.36 -20.23 22.39
N ASP A 98 -6.71 -21.40 22.47
CA ASP A 98 -6.93 -22.38 23.54
C ASP A 98 -6.43 -21.91 24.92
N GLU A 99 -5.46 -20.99 24.94
CA GLU A 99 -4.89 -20.38 26.16
C GLU A 99 -5.60 -19.09 26.62
N SER A 100 -6.61 -18.61 25.88
CA SER A 100 -7.38 -17.38 26.16
C SER A 100 -8.75 -17.66 26.78
#